data_AF-A0A7J7L6R0-F1
#
_entry.id   AF-A0A7J7L6R0-F1
#
_cell.length_a   1.000
_cell.length_b   1.000
_cell.length_c   1.000
_cell.angle_alpha   90.00
_cell.angle_beta   90.00
_cell.angle_gamma   90.00
#
_symmetry.space_group_name_H-M   'P 1'
#
loop_
_entity.id
_entity.type
_entity.pdbx_description
1 polymer ?
#
loop_
_entity_poly.entity_id
_entity_poly.type
_entity_poly.pdbx_seq_one_letter_code
_entity_poly.pdbx_strand_id
1 'polypeptide(L)'
;MLVNHGEKATFPLRLAKPEASEVKKIAAEGILTCLQDAIESLEQNQDIRHATEQWKCIPHVVEELSALESGRNSKSSFSKEDLYEQAMTCKRIYEAEYNSFEDCSTSRKKSSKAGNRDVKKTKIESVDAAYDSDETIEMTEEEIDLAYKTIASKICT
;
A
#
# COMPACT_ATOMS: atom_id res chain seq x y z
N MET A 1 31.14 -36.10 -34.92
CA MET A 1 30.82 -35.51 -33.60
C MET A 1 30.73 -34.01 -33.78
N LEU A 2 29.52 -33.45 -33.82
CA LEU A 2 29.28 -32.01 -33.78
C LEU A 2 28.37 -31.77 -32.59
N VAL A 3 28.96 -31.36 -31.47
CA VAL A 3 28.22 -31.03 -30.25
C VAL A 3 27.70 -29.61 -30.43
N ASN A 4 26.40 -29.49 -30.71
CA ASN A 4 25.70 -28.22 -30.60
C ASN A 4 25.59 -27.89 -29.10
N HIS A 5 26.40 -26.96 -28.62
CA HIS A 5 26.16 -26.34 -27.31
C HIS A 5 25.04 -25.31 -27.48
N GLY A 6 23.83 -25.73 -27.11
CA GLY A 6 22.70 -24.85 -26.93
C GLY A 6 23.02 -23.82 -25.86
N GLU A 7 23.19 -22.58 -26.30
CA GLU A 7 23.24 -21.39 -25.47
C GLU A 7 21.89 -21.29 -24.74
N LYS A 8 21.85 -21.76 -23.50
CA LYS A 8 20.70 -21.51 -22.62
C LYS A 8 20.77 -20.05 -22.21
N ALA A 9 19.97 -19.22 -22.86
CA ALA A 9 19.64 -17.90 -22.37
C ALA A 9 18.95 -18.05 -21.00
N THR A 10 19.75 -17.99 -19.93
CA THR A 10 19.23 -17.75 -18.58
C THR A 10 18.79 -16.30 -18.57
N PHE A 11 17.52 -16.06 -18.86
CA PHE A 11 16.87 -14.79 -18.56
C PHE A 11 16.74 -14.69 -17.04
N PRO A 12 17.41 -13.76 -16.35
CA PRO A 12 17.06 -13.46 -14.98
C PRO A 12 15.74 -12.70 -15.02
N LEU A 13 14.61 -13.40 -15.04
CA LEU A 13 13.31 -12.81 -14.72
C LEU A 13 13.28 -12.54 -13.20
N ARG A 14 14.08 -11.56 -12.74
CA ARG A 14 13.71 -10.83 -11.54
C ARG A 14 12.50 -10.01 -11.96
N LEU A 15 11.30 -10.40 -11.52
CA LEU A 15 10.18 -9.48 -11.50
C LEU A 15 10.66 -8.26 -10.74
N ALA A 16 10.91 -7.16 -11.46
CA ALA A 16 11.24 -5.90 -10.83
C ALA A 16 10.12 -5.62 -9.82
N LYS A 17 10.49 -5.36 -8.56
CA LYS A 17 9.51 -4.98 -7.56
C LYS A 17 8.82 -3.72 -8.10
N PRO A 18 7.49 -3.74 -8.31
CA PRO A 18 6.80 -2.59 -8.84
C PRO A 18 7.03 -1.39 -7.92
N GLU A 19 7.16 -0.22 -8.53
CA GLU A 19 7.34 1.01 -7.77
C GLU A 19 6.14 1.23 -6.86
N ALA A 20 6.36 1.79 -5.67
CA ALA A 20 5.27 1.95 -4.70
C ALA A 20 4.12 2.81 -5.25
N SER A 21 4.40 3.73 -6.19
CA SER A 21 3.40 4.51 -6.91
C SER A 21 2.57 3.66 -7.88
N GLU A 22 3.19 2.69 -8.57
CA GLU A 22 2.50 1.79 -9.50
C GLU A 22 1.57 0.85 -8.74
N VAL A 23 2.03 0.31 -7.61
CA VAL A 23 1.19 -0.54 -6.74
C VAL A 23 -0.04 0.24 -6.24
N LYS A 24 0.14 1.49 -5.82
CA LYS A 24 -0.97 2.35 -5.37
C LYS A 24 -1.96 2.62 -6.49
N LYS A 25 -1.46 2.90 -7.70
CA LYS A 25 -2.31 3.14 -8.88
C LYS A 25 -3.14 1.90 -9.21
N ILE A 26 -2.53 0.72 -9.26
CA ILE A 26 -3.22 -0.55 -9.52
C ILE A 26 -4.26 -0.84 -8.43
N ALA A 27 -3.93 -0.59 -7.16
CA ALA A 27 -4.88 -0.78 -6.07
C ALA A 27 -6.08 0.17 -6.19
N ALA A 28 -5.86 1.45 -6.50
CA ALA A 28 -6.93 2.42 -6.70
C ALA A 28 -7.82 2.07 -7.90
N GLU A 29 -7.23 1.65 -9.02
CA GLU A 29 -7.97 1.16 -10.19
C GLU A 29 -8.86 -0.03 -9.83
N GLY A 30 -8.32 -1.01 -9.10
CA GLY A 30 -9.10 -2.16 -8.63
C GLY A 30 -10.29 -1.76 -7.74
N ILE A 31 -10.11 -0.79 -6.84
CA ILE A 31 -11.19 -0.26 -6.01
C ILE A 31 -12.25 0.44 -6.87
N LEU A 32 -11.84 1.22 -7.88
CA LEU A 32 -12.76 1.90 -8.79
C LEU A 32 -13.60 0.92 -9.60
N THR A 33 -13.01 -0.17 -10.10
CA THR A 33 -13.75 -1.24 -10.78
C THR A 33 -14.79 -1.87 -9.84
N CYS A 34 -14.40 -2.22 -8.61
CA CYS A 34 -15.34 -2.77 -7.64
C CYS A 34 -16.49 -1.79 -7.29
N LEU A 35 -16.20 -0.49 -7.18
CA LEU A 35 -17.24 0.52 -6.97
C LEU A 35 -18.20 0.60 -8.17
N GLN A 36 -17.68 0.51 -9.39
CA GLN A 36 -18.50 0.51 -10.60
C GLN A 36 -19.44 -0.69 -10.64
N ASP A 37 -18.95 -1.90 -10.35
CA ASP A 37 -19.77 -3.11 -10.27
C ASP A 37 -20.86 -3.01 -9.20
N ALA A 38 -20.54 -2.39 -8.05
CA ALA A 38 -21.52 -2.15 -6.98
C ALA A 38 -22.59 -1.13 -7.41
N ILE A 39 -22.21 -0.07 -8.11
CA ILE A 39 -23.13 0.94 -8.68
C ILE A 39 -24.06 0.27 -9.69
N GLU A 40 -23.53 -0.54 -10.61
CA GLU A 40 -24.32 -1.26 -11.62
C GLU A 40 -25.32 -2.23 -10.97
N SER A 41 -24.93 -2.88 -9.87
CA SER A 41 -25.84 -3.74 -9.10
C SER A 41 -26.99 -2.93 -8.51
N LEU A 42 -26.70 -1.77 -7.92
CA LEU A 42 -27.72 -0.88 -7.37
C LEU A 42 -28.66 -0.32 -8.44
N GLU A 43 -28.15 0.06 -9.62
CA GLU A 43 -28.97 0.50 -10.76
C GLU A 43 -29.94 -0.59 -11.23
N GLN A 44 -29.47 -1.84 -11.22
CA GLN A 44 -30.29 -3.02 -11.53
C GLN A 44 -31.22 -3.43 -10.39
N ASN A 45 -31.30 -2.63 -9.31
CA ASN A 45 -32.04 -2.92 -8.09
C ASN A 45 -31.62 -4.22 -7.40
N GLN A 46 -30.42 -4.72 -7.67
CA GLN A 46 -29.82 -5.86 -6.99
C GLN A 46 -29.08 -5.41 -5.73
N ASP A 47 -28.91 -6.34 -4.79
CA ASP A 47 -28.18 -6.07 -3.56
C ASP A 47 -26.67 -6.09 -3.84
N ILE A 48 -25.90 -5.20 -3.20
CA ILE A 48 -24.44 -5.11 -3.39
C ILE A 48 -23.77 -6.45 -3.05
N ARG A 49 -24.34 -7.17 -2.07
CA ARG A 49 -23.86 -8.51 -1.69
C ARG A 49 -23.80 -9.48 -2.86
N HIS A 50 -24.76 -9.40 -3.79
CA HIS A 50 -24.82 -10.31 -4.94
C HIS A 50 -23.57 -10.20 -5.83
N ALA A 51 -23.07 -8.98 -6.06
CA ALA A 51 -21.83 -8.77 -6.81
C ALA A 51 -20.60 -9.23 -6.02
N THR A 52 -20.56 -8.93 -4.72
CA THR A 52 -19.37 -9.21 -3.89
C THR A 52 -19.16 -10.69 -3.58
N GLU A 53 -20.18 -11.55 -3.70
CA GLU A 53 -20.09 -12.99 -3.39
C GLU A 53 -19.06 -13.73 -4.23
N GLN A 54 -18.77 -13.27 -5.45
CA GLN A 54 -17.80 -13.89 -6.36
C GLN A 54 -16.38 -13.33 -6.20
N TRP A 55 -16.19 -12.31 -5.37
CA TRP A 55 -14.91 -11.62 -5.25
C TRP A 55 -14.00 -12.31 -4.23
N LYS A 56 -12.72 -12.45 -4.58
CA LYS A 56 -11.69 -13.00 -3.66
C LYS A 56 -11.26 -12.00 -2.59
N CYS A 57 -11.44 -10.71 -2.86
CA CYS A 57 -11.10 -9.61 -1.97
C CYS A 57 -12.15 -8.53 -2.17
N ILE A 58 -12.76 -8.07 -1.08
CA ILE A 58 -13.76 -7.00 -1.11
C ILE A 58 -13.09 -5.74 -0.57
N PRO A 59 -13.03 -4.64 -1.34
CA PRO A 59 -12.55 -3.37 -0.84
C PRO A 59 -13.37 -2.90 0.36
N HIS A 60 -12.70 -2.34 1.37
CA HIS A 60 -13.36 -1.91 2.60
C HIS A 60 -14.50 -0.92 2.34
N VAL A 61 -14.36 -0.01 1.36
CA VAL A 61 -15.43 0.91 0.97
C VAL A 61 -16.70 0.19 0.47
N VAL A 62 -16.55 -0.94 -0.24
CA VAL A 62 -17.69 -1.73 -0.72
C VAL A 62 -18.29 -2.56 0.42
N GLU A 63 -17.45 -3.06 1.33
CA GLU A 63 -17.91 -3.73 2.54
C GLU A 63 -18.79 -2.81 3.39
N GLU A 64 -18.36 -1.56 3.61
CA GLU A 64 -19.14 -0.56 4.34
C GLU A 64 -20.47 -0.25 3.64
N LEU A 65 -20.48 -0.08 2.31
CA LEU A 65 -21.74 0.12 1.56
C LEU A 65 -22.71 -1.07 1.76
N SER A 66 -22.21 -2.30 1.72
CA SER A 66 -23.01 -3.50 1.97
C SER A 66 -23.54 -3.59 3.41
N ALA A 67 -22.78 -3.06 4.37
CA ALA A 67 -23.18 -3.02 5.77
C ALA A 67 -24.27 -1.96 6.02
N LEU A 68 -24.18 -0.81 5.33
CA LEU A 68 -25.21 0.24 5.33
C LEU A 68 -26.51 -0.24 4.70
N GLU A 69 -26.44 -1.03 3.62
CA GLU A 69 -27.58 -1.70 2.99
C GLU A 69 -28.25 -2.71 3.94
N SER A 70 -27.44 -3.52 4.63
CA SER A 70 -27.94 -4.57 5.53
C SER A 70 -28.48 -4.06 6.87
N GLY A 71 -28.40 -2.75 7.16
CA GLY A 71 -28.89 -2.14 8.40
C GLY A 71 -28.23 -2.67 9.68
N ARG A 72 -27.09 -3.37 9.57
CA ARG A 72 -26.51 -4.15 10.67
C ARG A 72 -25.92 -3.28 11.79
N ASN A 73 -25.65 -2.01 11.50
CA ASN A 73 -24.84 -1.13 12.37
C ASN A 73 -25.49 0.23 12.75
N SER A 74 -26.71 0.58 12.29
CA SER A 74 -27.37 1.85 12.69
C SER A 74 -28.90 1.84 12.54
N LYS A 75 -29.59 2.71 13.29
CA LYS A 75 -31.07 2.82 13.41
C LYS A 75 -31.79 3.35 12.15
N SER A 76 -31.08 3.57 11.04
CA SER A 76 -31.65 4.00 9.76
C SER A 76 -31.03 3.16 8.64
N SER A 77 -31.81 2.24 8.09
CA SER A 77 -31.48 1.61 6.81
C SER A 77 -31.41 2.71 5.74
N PHE A 78 -30.30 2.78 5.02
CA PHE A 78 -30.20 3.68 3.87
C PHE A 78 -31.14 3.20 2.76
N SER A 79 -31.80 4.12 2.07
CA SER A 79 -32.54 3.74 0.86
C SER A 79 -31.56 3.36 -0.25
N LYS A 80 -32.01 2.61 -1.26
CA LYS A 80 -31.18 2.27 -2.42
C LYS A 80 -30.66 3.52 -3.15
N GLU A 81 -31.47 4.57 -3.18
CA GLU A 81 -31.10 5.88 -3.75
C GLU A 81 -29.95 6.52 -2.97
N ASP A 82 -30.02 6.52 -1.63
CA ASP A 82 -28.96 7.09 -0.80
C ASP A 82 -27.66 6.29 -0.91
N LEU A 83 -27.76 4.96 -1.02
CA LEU A 83 -26.60 4.09 -1.24
C LEU A 83 -25.96 4.34 -2.61
N TYR A 84 -26.76 4.55 -3.64
CA TYR A 84 -26.28 4.90 -4.97
C TYR A 84 -25.51 6.22 -4.96
N GLU A 85 -26.08 7.27 -4.35
CA GLU A 85 -25.39 8.56 -4.21
C GLU A 85 -24.10 8.47 -3.39
N GLN A 86 -24.10 7.65 -2.33
CA GLN A 86 -22.90 7.40 -1.54
C GLN A 86 -21.84 6.67 -2.36
N ALA A 87 -22.20 5.64 -3.12
CA ALA A 87 -21.28 4.90 -3.97
C ALA A 87 -20.67 5.79 -5.08
N MET A 88 -21.51 6.63 -5.70
CA MET A 88 -21.07 7.63 -6.68
C MET A 88 -20.12 8.66 -6.07
N THR A 89 -20.39 9.10 -4.85
CA THR A 89 -19.51 10.03 -4.12
C THR A 89 -18.16 9.38 -3.80
N CYS A 90 -18.16 8.15 -3.30
CA CYS A 90 -16.93 7.38 -3.08
C CYS A 90 -16.12 7.23 -4.37
N LYS A 91 -16.78 6.87 -5.48
CA LYS A 91 -16.14 6.75 -6.80
C LYS A 91 -15.43 8.05 -7.20
N ARG A 92 -16.10 9.20 -7.11
CA ARG A 92 -15.51 10.51 -7.45
C ARG A 92 -14.27 10.85 -6.63
N ILE A 93 -14.26 10.49 -5.34
CA ILE A 93 -13.10 10.71 -4.46
C ILE A 93 -11.90 9.87 -4.95
N TYR A 94 -12.12 8.57 -5.19
CA TYR A 94 -11.06 7.69 -5.69
C TYR A 94 -10.58 8.07 -7.09
N GLU A 95 -11.45 8.53 -7.98
CA GLU A 95 -11.06 9.05 -9.30
C GLU A 95 -10.17 10.29 -9.18
N ALA A 96 -10.50 11.22 -8.27
CA ALA A 96 -9.68 12.40 -8.04
C ALA A 96 -8.29 12.05 -7.52
N GLU A 97 -8.20 11.10 -6.57
CA GLU A 97 -6.92 10.60 -6.07
C GLU A 97 -6.12 9.88 -7.16
N TYR A 98 -6.79 9.04 -7.97
CA TYR A 98 -6.19 8.32 -9.08
C TYR A 98 -5.57 9.27 -10.11
N ASN A 99 -6.31 10.30 -10.53
CA ASN A 99 -5.85 11.30 -11.48
C ASN A 99 -4.71 12.17 -10.93
N SER A 100 -4.66 12.41 -9.61
CA SER A 100 -3.54 13.09 -8.97
C SER A 100 -2.21 12.34 -9.11
N PHE A 101 -2.22 11.02 -9.32
CA PHE A 101 -0.99 10.26 -9.57
C PHE A 101 -0.42 10.49 -10.97
N GLU A 102 -1.28 10.76 -11.97
CA GLU A 102 -0.87 11.07 -13.35
C GLU A 102 -0.14 12.42 -13.44
N ASP A 103 -0.65 13.45 -12.74
CA ASP A 103 -0.10 14.81 -12.78
C ASP A 103 1.27 14.97 -12.09
N CYS A 104 1.65 14.02 -11.21
CA CYS A 104 2.95 14.04 -10.55
C CYS A 104 4.10 13.57 -11.47
N SER A 105 3.78 13.00 -12.65
CA SER A 105 4.78 12.58 -13.64
C SER A 105 5.32 13.76 -14.49
N THR A 106 4.61 14.90 -14.55
CA THR A 106 4.97 16.01 -15.46
C THR A 106 5.23 17.37 -14.80
N SER A 107 5.07 17.53 -13.49
CA SER A 107 5.14 18.86 -12.85
C SER A 107 6.07 18.96 -11.64
N ARG A 108 7.39 18.89 -11.86
CA ARG A 108 8.38 19.57 -10.99
C ARG A 108 9.36 20.43 -11.77
N LYS A 109 8.83 21.49 -12.39
CA LYS A 109 9.61 22.71 -12.67
C LYS A 109 9.03 23.89 -11.89
N LYS A 110 9.77 24.24 -10.84
CA LYS A 110 10.05 25.61 -10.34
C LYS A 110 8.90 26.40 -9.72
N SER A 111 8.94 26.54 -8.39
CA SER A 111 9.22 27.84 -7.74
C SER A 111 9.36 27.70 -6.22
N SER A 112 10.59 27.50 -5.75
CA SER A 112 10.95 27.84 -4.37
C SER A 112 11.55 29.25 -4.37
N LYS A 113 10.75 30.24 -4.00
CA LYS A 113 11.25 31.53 -3.53
C LYS A 113 11.72 31.33 -2.09
N ALA A 114 12.97 30.91 -1.92
CA ALA A 114 13.60 30.79 -0.60
C ALA A 114 14.19 32.15 -0.21
N GLY A 115 13.55 32.79 0.78
CA GLY A 115 14.11 33.89 1.53
C GLY A 115 15.33 33.44 2.32
N ASN A 116 16.34 34.29 2.29
CA ASN A 116 17.62 34.19 2.98
C ASN A 116 17.44 34.06 4.50
N ARG A 117 18.13 33.09 5.13
CA ARG A 117 18.69 33.22 6.49
C ARG A 117 19.66 32.07 6.81
N ASP A 118 20.93 32.45 6.92
CA ASP A 118 22.04 31.75 7.55
C ASP A 118 21.66 30.96 8.81
N VAL A 119 21.95 29.65 8.81
CA VAL A 119 22.21 28.90 10.05
C VAL A 119 23.44 28.00 9.86
N LYS A 120 24.55 28.54 10.32
CA LYS A 120 25.76 27.91 10.89
C LYS A 120 25.83 26.37 10.83
N LYS A 121 26.80 25.93 10.04
CA LYS A 121 27.40 24.59 9.93
C LYS A 121 27.91 24.07 11.29
N THR A 122 27.25 23.06 11.85
CA THR A 122 27.85 22.10 12.78
C THR A 122 27.97 20.75 12.08
N LYS A 123 29.20 20.40 11.73
CA LYS A 123 29.63 19.09 11.23
C LYS A 123 29.39 18.06 12.34
N ILE A 124 28.27 17.35 12.29
CA ILE A 124 28.15 16.06 12.95
C ILE A 124 28.51 15.06 11.85
N GLU A 125 29.64 14.40 12.00
CA GLU A 125 29.96 13.21 11.20
C GLU A 125 28.89 12.17 11.51
N SER A 126 27.86 12.12 10.67
CA SER A 126 27.01 10.96 10.55
C SER A 126 27.90 9.85 10.01
N VAL A 127 28.31 8.96 10.90
CA VAL A 127 28.76 7.62 10.52
C VAL A 127 27.55 6.97 9.85
N ASP A 128 27.45 7.20 8.54
CA ASP A 128 26.58 6.51 7.62
C ASP A 128 27.16 5.10 7.45
N ALA A 129 27.01 4.28 8.50
CA ALA A 129 27.23 2.86 8.39
C ALA A 129 26.04 2.33 7.60
N ALA A 130 26.25 2.19 6.28
CA ALA A 130 25.39 1.40 5.42
C ALA A 130 25.24 0.01 6.06
N TYR A 131 24.10 -0.20 6.74
CA TYR A 131 23.74 -1.51 7.28
C TYR A 131 23.52 -2.45 6.10
N ASP A 132 24.52 -3.28 5.82
CA ASP A 132 24.40 -4.37 4.87
C ASP A 132 23.48 -5.42 5.49
N SER A 133 22.28 -5.58 4.91
CA SER A 133 21.23 -6.44 5.46
C SER A 133 21.56 -7.94 5.35
N ASP A 134 22.59 -8.32 4.57
CA ASP A 134 23.08 -9.70 4.47
C ASP A 134 24.22 -10.01 5.46
N GLU A 135 24.75 -9.01 6.17
CA GLU A 135 25.83 -9.23 7.12
C GLU A 135 25.28 -9.79 8.45
N THR A 136 25.54 -11.08 8.67
CA THR A 136 25.23 -11.75 9.94
C THR A 136 26.41 -11.63 10.87
N ILE A 137 26.21 -11.00 12.04
CA ILE A 137 27.23 -10.94 13.10
C ILE A 137 27.14 -12.23 13.91
N GLU A 138 28.19 -13.05 13.85
CA GLU A 138 28.34 -14.22 14.72
C GLU A 138 28.64 -13.77 16.15
N MET A 139 27.81 -14.19 17.10
CA MET A 139 27.99 -13.94 18.53
C MET A 139 28.55 -15.20 19.19
N THR A 140 29.61 -15.06 20.00
CA THR A 140 30.22 -16.23 20.66
C THR A 140 29.43 -16.63 21.90
N GLU A 141 29.55 -17.89 22.33
CA GLU A 141 28.81 -18.43 23.48
C GLU A 141 29.09 -17.66 24.77
N GLU A 142 30.31 -17.14 24.92
CA GLU A 142 30.72 -16.35 26.09
C GLU A 142 30.02 -14.98 26.15
N GLU A 143 29.77 -14.37 24.99
CA GLU A 143 29.06 -13.08 24.89
C GLU A 143 27.58 -13.25 25.24
N ILE A 144 26.98 -14.36 24.80
CA ILE A 144 25.60 -14.74 25.13
C ILE A 144 25.45 -14.96 26.63
N ASP A 145 26.37 -15.70 27.26
CA ASP A 145 26.33 -15.96 28.71
C ASP A 145 26.49 -14.68 29.54
N LEU A 146 27.40 -13.79 29.13
CA LEU A 146 27.59 -12.50 29.80
C LEU A 146 26.33 -11.62 29.72
N ALA A 147 25.69 -11.56 28.55
CA ALA A 147 24.45 -10.82 28.37
C ALA A 147 23.32 -11.41 29.23
N TYR A 148 23.19 -12.73 29.24
CA TYR A 148 22.18 -13.43 30.04
C TYR A 148 22.36 -13.17 31.54
N LYS A 149 23.58 -13.29 32.05
CA LYS A 149 23.91 -13.02 33.46
C LYS A 149 23.65 -11.57 33.85
N THR A 150 23.93 -10.64 32.94
CA THR A 150 23.67 -9.21 33.13
C THR A 150 22.18 -8.92 33.22
N ILE A 151 21.36 -9.57 32.39
CA ILE A 151 19.91 -9.43 32.42
C ILE A 151 19.32 -10.09 33.66
N ALA A 152 19.73 -11.32 33.98
CA ALA A 152 19.30 -12.04 35.18
C ALA A 152 19.61 -11.27 36.48
N SER A 153 20.78 -10.63 36.55
CA SER A 153 21.17 -9.81 37.72
C SER A 153 20.34 -8.52 37.85
N LYS A 154 19.78 -8.00 36.75
CA LYS A 154 18.92 -6.81 36.73
C LYS A 154 17.44 -7.13 36.98
N ILE A 155 17.02 -8.37 36.70
CA ILE A 155 15.64 -8.82 36.92
C ILE A 155 15.44 -9.33 38.37
N CYS A 156 16.52 -9.73 39.05
CA CYS A 156 16.46 -10.26 40.42
C CYS A 156 16.75 -9.20 41.52
N THR A 157 16.56 -7.91 41.21
CA THR A 157 16.58 -6.80 42.19
C THR A 157 15.17 -6.29 42.42
#